data_AF-A0A9E5BHL9-F1
#
_entry.id   AF-A0A9E5BHL9-F1
#
_cell.length_a   1.000
_cell.length_b   1.000
_cell.length_c   1.000
_cell.angle_alpha   90.00
_cell.angle_beta   90.00
_cell.angle_gamma   90.00
#
_symmetry.space_group_name_H-M   'P 1'
#
loop_
_entity.id
_entity.type
_entity.pdbx_description
1 polymer ?
#
loop_
_entity_poly.entity_id
_entity_poly.type
_entity_poly.pdbx_seq_one_letter_code
_entity_poly.pdbx_strand_id
1 'polypeptide(L)'
;MSSSGSHERAQALTNDAAFDFAVGDEAGALTKLNEAVALAPDFFEAWLAKAEVHFAQRQFDDALQAGEMALNLKPKDIHIHTSLSRIWMERGDKTKAEHHGAQARILGWGDQIKQPEGGQAGDIQ
;
A
#
# COMPACT_ATOMS: atom_id res chain seq x y z
N MET A 1 17.16 21.35 -6.36
CA MET A 1 17.63 20.34 -5.38
C MET A 1 16.62 20.15 -4.26
N SER A 2 15.34 19.80 -4.52
CA SER A 2 14.33 19.86 -3.44
C SER A 2 13.31 18.71 -3.36
N SER A 3 13.28 17.77 -4.33
CA SER A 3 12.43 16.56 -4.23
C SER A 3 12.82 15.67 -3.04
N SER A 4 14.10 15.67 -2.65
CA SER A 4 14.59 14.86 -1.54
C SER A 4 14.05 15.33 -0.18
N GLY A 5 13.85 16.65 -0.01
CA GLY A 5 13.38 17.21 1.26
C GLY A 5 11.86 17.07 1.46
N SER A 6 11.08 17.18 0.39
CA SER A 6 9.63 16.93 0.45
C SER A 6 9.33 15.46 0.73
N HIS A 7 10.07 14.53 0.12
CA HIS A 7 9.93 13.09 0.37
C HIS A 7 10.35 12.70 1.78
N GLU A 8 11.47 13.25 2.29
CA GLU A 8 11.89 13.00 3.68
C GLU A 8 10.84 13.46 4.69
N ARG A 9 10.24 14.63 4.47
CA ARG A 9 9.20 15.14 5.36
C ARG A 9 7.87 14.40 5.20
N ALA A 10 7.50 14.01 3.98
CA ALA A 10 6.34 13.15 3.75
C ALA A 10 6.52 11.77 4.40
N GLN A 11 7.73 11.21 4.37
CA GLN A 11 8.08 9.97 5.06
C GLN A 11 7.93 10.12 6.58
N ALA A 12 8.42 11.21 7.18
CA ALA A 12 8.25 11.47 8.60
C ALA A 12 6.77 11.56 8.99
N LEU A 13 5.98 12.34 8.25
CA LEU A 13 4.53 12.44 8.45
C LEU A 13 3.82 11.09 8.31
N THR A 14 4.24 10.26 7.37
CA THR A 14 3.67 8.91 7.16
C THR A 14 4.00 7.98 8.33
N ASN A 15 5.21 8.03 8.87
CA ASN A 15 5.61 7.24 10.02
C ASN A 15 4.84 7.67 11.28
N ASP A 16 4.70 8.98 11.50
CA ASP A 16 3.92 9.53 12.60
C ASP A 16 2.44 9.15 12.47
N ALA A 17 1.88 9.20 11.26
CA ALA A 17 0.51 8.75 11.01
C ALA A 17 0.32 7.25 11.29
N ALA A 18 1.31 6.43 10.95
CA ALA A 18 1.27 4.99 11.26
C ALA A 18 1.27 4.75 12.78
N PHE A 19 2.01 5.56 13.54
CA PHE A 19 1.98 5.52 15.01
C PHE A 19 0.60 5.93 15.55
N ASP A 20 0.04 7.06 15.09
CA ASP A 20 -1.29 7.52 15.49
C ASP A 20 -2.35 6.45 15.23
N PHE A 21 -2.32 5.86 14.03
CA PHE A 21 -3.25 4.80 13.66
C PHE A 21 -3.10 3.57 14.56
N ALA A 22 -1.87 3.17 14.89
CA ALA A 22 -1.61 2.05 15.79
C ALA A 22 -2.13 2.28 17.22
N VAL A 23 -2.18 3.53 17.69
CA VAL A 23 -2.76 3.89 18.99
C VAL A 23 -4.25 4.23 18.93
N GLY A 24 -4.89 4.07 17.76
CA GLY A 24 -6.33 4.28 17.54
C GLY A 24 -6.73 5.73 17.25
N ASP A 25 -5.76 6.64 17.08
CA ASP A 25 -6.03 8.02 16.63
C ASP A 25 -6.07 8.08 15.10
N GLU A 26 -7.14 7.53 14.52
CA GLU A 26 -7.30 7.47 13.08
C GLU A 26 -7.49 8.87 12.45
N ALA A 27 -8.05 9.83 13.20
CA ALA A 27 -8.23 11.21 12.73
C ALA A 27 -6.89 11.96 12.66
N GLY A 28 -6.02 11.77 13.66
CA GLY A 28 -4.65 12.25 13.65
C GLY A 28 -3.86 11.67 12.48
N ALA A 29 -3.98 10.36 12.27
CA ALA A 29 -3.34 9.68 11.15
C ALA A 29 -3.74 10.27 9.79
N LEU A 30 -5.04 10.42 9.53
CA LEU A 30 -5.53 11.00 8.26
C LEU A 30 -5.08 12.45 8.07
N THR A 31 -5.02 13.24 9.14
CA THR A 31 -4.53 14.62 9.07
C THR A 31 -3.10 14.68 8.57
N LYS A 32 -2.22 13.85 9.16
CA LYS A 32 -0.81 13.78 8.78
C LYS A 32 -0.62 13.20 7.37
N LEU A 33 -1.40 12.18 7.01
CA LEU A 33 -1.35 11.60 5.66
C LEU A 33 -1.83 12.57 4.59
N ASN A 34 -2.83 13.41 4.88
CA ASN A 34 -3.26 14.48 3.98
C ASN A 34 -2.16 15.52 3.75
N GLU A 35 -1.40 15.87 4.81
CA GLU A 35 -0.24 16.75 4.67
C GLU A 35 0.87 16.07 3.84
N ALA A 36 1.14 14.79 4.10
CA ALA A 36 2.18 14.03 3.40
C ALA A 36 1.92 13.96 1.88
N VAL A 37 0.69 13.62 1.47
CA VAL A 37 0.34 13.53 0.04
C VAL A 37 0.23 14.90 -0.63
N ALA A 38 -0.04 15.98 0.12
CA ALA A 38 0.00 17.34 -0.41
C ALA A 38 1.45 17.81 -0.62
N LEU A 39 2.36 17.44 0.28
CA LEU A 39 3.77 17.80 0.21
C LEU A 39 4.53 17.01 -0.86
N ALA A 40 4.22 15.72 -1.00
CA ALA A 40 4.82 14.83 -1.97
C ALA A 40 3.74 13.93 -2.61
N PRO A 41 3.03 14.43 -3.65
CA PRO A 41 1.96 13.68 -4.31
C PRO A 41 2.44 12.42 -5.02
N ASP A 42 3.74 12.31 -5.29
CA ASP A 42 4.42 11.16 -5.89
C ASP A 42 5.03 10.20 -4.85
N PHE A 43 4.79 10.43 -3.57
CA PHE A 43 5.29 9.59 -2.48
C PHE A 43 4.32 8.45 -2.19
N PHE A 44 4.68 7.25 -2.66
CA PHE A 44 3.83 6.06 -2.66
C PHE A 44 3.35 5.65 -1.26
N GLU A 45 4.24 5.66 -0.27
CA GLU A 45 4.01 5.12 1.06
C GLU A 45 2.90 5.89 1.80
N ALA A 46 2.79 7.21 1.59
CA ALA A 46 1.70 8.02 2.15
C ALA A 46 0.33 7.65 1.57
N TRP A 47 0.24 7.42 0.25
CA TRP A 47 -1.00 7.01 -0.39
C TRP A 47 -1.43 5.60 0.04
N LEU A 48 -0.49 4.67 0.15
CA LEU A 48 -0.75 3.31 0.63
C LEU A 48 -1.26 3.34 2.09
N ALA A 49 -0.59 4.08 2.98
CA ALA A 49 -1.02 4.24 4.36
C ALA A 49 -2.41 4.88 4.46
N LYS A 50 -2.70 5.91 3.66
CA LYS A 50 -4.01 6.55 3.60
C LYS A 50 -5.12 5.59 3.16
N ALA A 51 -4.85 4.72 2.18
CA ALA A 51 -5.79 3.69 1.76
C ALA A 51 -6.11 2.70 2.90
N GLU A 52 -5.09 2.26 3.65
CA GLU A 52 -5.27 1.34 4.79
C GLU A 52 -6.06 1.97 5.94
N VAL A 53 -5.84 3.25 6.27
CA VAL A 53 -6.60 3.94 7.33
C VAL A 53 -8.07 4.11 6.93
N HIS A 54 -8.36 4.55 5.70
CA HIS A 54 -9.75 4.63 5.22
C HIS A 54 -10.42 3.24 5.16
N PHE A 55 -9.66 2.20 4.78
CA PHE A 55 -10.15 0.84 4.76
C PHE A 55 -10.55 0.36 6.16
N ALA A 56 -9.73 0.63 7.18
CA ALA A 56 -10.05 0.32 8.57
C ALA A 56 -11.33 1.03 9.05
N GLN A 57 -11.56 2.25 8.58
CA GLN A 57 -12.79 3.01 8.82
C GLN A 57 -14.02 2.52 8.03
N ARG A 58 -13.85 1.48 7.20
CA ARG A 58 -14.86 0.99 6.24
C ARG A 58 -15.33 2.06 5.24
N GLN A 59 -14.52 3.09 5.02
CA GLN A 59 -14.72 4.13 4.03
C GLN A 59 -14.15 3.67 2.69
N PHE A 60 -14.84 2.72 2.06
CA PHE A 60 -14.29 2.00 0.91
C PHE A 60 -14.04 2.89 -0.31
N ASP A 61 -14.86 3.92 -0.54
CA ASP A 61 -14.66 4.82 -1.68
C ASP A 61 -13.39 5.67 -1.52
N ASP A 62 -13.15 6.22 -0.33
CA ASP A 62 -11.93 6.99 -0.03
C ASP A 62 -10.68 6.10 -0.03
N ALA A 63 -10.81 4.88 0.49
CA ALA A 63 -9.74 3.88 0.47
C ALA A 63 -9.34 3.52 -0.97
N LEU A 64 -10.31 3.35 -1.85
CA LEU A 64 -10.06 3.08 -3.27
C LEU A 64 -9.43 4.27 -3.96
N GLN A 65 -9.90 5.50 -3.70
CA GLN A 65 -9.30 6.70 -4.29
C GLN A 65 -7.81 6.82 -3.91
N ALA A 66 -7.48 6.64 -2.63
CA ALA A 66 -6.09 6.65 -2.17
C ALA A 66 -5.29 5.48 -2.77
N GLY A 67 -5.90 4.30 -2.85
CA GLY A 67 -5.29 3.11 -3.44
C GLY A 67 -5.01 3.24 -4.94
N GLU A 68 -5.88 3.90 -5.70
CA GLU A 68 -5.68 4.21 -7.11
C GLU A 68 -4.50 5.16 -7.31
N MET A 69 -4.33 6.15 -6.42
CA MET A 69 -3.15 7.03 -6.45
C MET A 69 -1.86 6.24 -6.21
N ALA A 70 -1.82 5.38 -5.18
CA ALA A 70 -0.67 4.50 -4.93
C ALA A 70 -0.39 3.54 -6.11
N LEU A 71 -1.44 2.95 -6.71
CA LEU A 71 -1.30 2.04 -7.85
C LEU A 71 -0.72 2.74 -9.07
N ASN A 72 -1.12 3.99 -9.34
CA ASN A 72 -0.58 4.78 -10.44
C ASN A 72 0.92 5.08 -10.27
N LEU A 73 1.39 5.23 -9.02
CA LEU A 73 2.81 5.47 -8.72
C LEU A 73 3.65 4.19 -8.83
N LYS A 74 3.17 3.08 -8.27
CA LYS A 74 3.86 1.78 -8.32
C LYS A 74 2.90 0.67 -8.78
N PRO A 75 2.66 0.53 -10.10
CA PRO A 75 1.67 -0.42 -10.64
C PRO A 75 2.09 -1.90 -10.54
N LYS A 76 3.29 -2.17 -10.01
CA LYS A 76 3.83 -3.52 -9.82
C LYS A 76 4.17 -3.79 -8.35
N ASP A 77 3.68 -2.96 -7.44
CA ASP A 77 3.90 -3.16 -6.02
C ASP A 77 2.90 -4.18 -5.46
N ILE A 78 3.41 -5.19 -4.75
CA ILE A 78 2.58 -6.28 -4.23
C ILE A 78 1.65 -5.80 -3.12
N HIS A 79 2.06 -4.81 -2.33
CA HIS A 79 1.27 -4.31 -1.21
C HIS A 79 0.02 -3.60 -1.71
N ILE A 80 0.13 -2.73 -2.72
CA ILE A 80 -1.07 -2.03 -3.22
C ILE A 80 -2.08 -2.98 -3.87
N HIS A 81 -1.62 -4.01 -4.61
CA HIS A 81 -2.53 -5.03 -5.13
C HIS A 81 -3.19 -5.84 -4.01
N THR A 82 -2.48 -6.11 -2.91
CA THR A 82 -3.05 -6.78 -1.73
C THR A 82 -4.11 -5.89 -1.06
N SER A 83 -3.82 -4.61 -0.85
CA SER A 83 -4.75 -3.64 -0.27
C SER A 83 -6.01 -3.48 -1.12
N LEU A 84 -5.88 -3.24 -2.43
CA LEU A 84 -7.03 -3.11 -3.33
C LEU A 84 -7.86 -4.38 -3.41
N SER A 85 -7.24 -5.56 -3.36
CA SER A 85 -7.96 -6.83 -3.27
C SER A 85 -8.85 -6.91 -2.03
N ARG A 86 -8.34 -6.50 -0.86
CA ARG A 86 -9.09 -6.49 0.41
C ARG A 86 -10.22 -5.46 0.37
N ILE A 87 -9.93 -4.25 -0.11
CA ILE A 87 -10.92 -3.18 -0.21
C ILE A 87 -12.09 -3.58 -1.11
N TRP A 88 -11.83 -4.11 -2.31
CA TRP A 88 -12.88 -4.57 -3.21
C TRP A 88 -13.68 -5.76 -2.67
N MET A 89 -13.03 -6.66 -1.92
CA MET A 89 -13.71 -7.78 -1.26
C MET A 89 -14.73 -7.29 -0.23
N GLU A 90 -14.33 -6.38 0.66
CA GLU A 90 -15.23 -5.82 1.68
C GLU A 90 -16.33 -4.93 1.08
N ARG A 91 -16.04 -4.26 -0.04
CA ARG A 91 -17.05 -3.52 -0.81
C ARG A 91 -18.06 -4.42 -1.53
N GLY A 92 -17.72 -5.70 -1.74
CA GLY A 92 -18.57 -6.70 -2.38
C GLY A 92 -18.33 -6.94 -3.87
N ASP A 93 -17.35 -6.26 -4.49
CA ASP A 93 -16.98 -6.49 -5.89
C ASP A 93 -15.90 -7.57 -6.00
N LYS A 94 -16.35 -8.82 -5.98
CA LYS A 94 -15.45 -9.99 -6.00
C LYS A 94 -14.61 -10.07 -7.26
N THR A 95 -15.13 -9.62 -8.41
CA THR A 95 -14.41 -9.66 -9.68
C THR A 95 -13.18 -8.74 -9.63
N LYS A 96 -13.32 -7.52 -9.11
CA LYS A 96 -12.17 -6.63 -8.93
C LYS A 96 -11.23 -7.11 -7.84
N ALA A 97 -11.77 -7.67 -6.75
CA ALA A 97 -10.94 -8.26 -5.70
C ALA A 97 -10.04 -9.38 -6.25
N GLU A 98 -10.60 -10.32 -7.00
CA GLU A 98 -9.86 -11.42 -7.64
C GLU A 98 -8.82 -10.92 -8.64
N HIS A 99 -9.14 -9.87 -9.41
CA HIS A 99 -8.19 -9.24 -10.33
C HIS A 99 -6.92 -8.75 -9.59
N HIS A 100 -7.08 -7.95 -8.53
CA HIS A 100 -5.93 -7.45 -7.77
C HIS A 100 -5.23 -8.56 -7.00
N GLY A 101 -5.96 -9.52 -6.43
CA GLY A 101 -5.37 -10.69 -5.77
C GLY A 101 -4.57 -11.58 -6.72
N ALA A 102 -4.95 -11.68 -7.99
CA ALA A 102 -4.18 -12.37 -9.02
C ALA A 102 -2.88 -11.63 -9.35
N GLN A 103 -2.93 -10.31 -9.50
CA GLN A 103 -1.74 -9.48 -9.72
C GLN A 103 -0.74 -9.62 -8.57
N ALA A 104 -1.19 -9.54 -7.31
CA ALA A 104 -0.33 -9.74 -6.14
C ALA A 104 0.38 -11.11 -6.16
N ARG A 105 -0.33 -12.19 -6.49
CA ARG A 105 0.25 -13.54 -6.62
C ARG A 105 1.30 -13.63 -7.73
N ILE A 106 1.01 -13.06 -8.90
CA ILE A 106 1.94 -13.05 -10.03
C ILE A 106 3.21 -12.29 -9.68
N LEU A 107 3.09 -11.11 -9.05
CA LEU A 107 4.21 -10.29 -8.63
C LEU A 107 5.08 -11.02 -7.58
N GLY A 108 4.46 -11.66 -6.59
CA GLY A 108 5.17 -12.45 -5.58
C GLY A 108 5.97 -13.62 -6.17
N TRP A 109 5.40 -14.36 -7.14
CA TRP A 109 6.14 -15.40 -7.85
C TRP A 109 7.29 -14.85 -8.69
N GLY A 110 7.09 -13.70 -9.34
CA GLY A 110 8.14 -13.02 -10.10
C GLY A 110 9.35 -12.64 -9.24
N ASP A 111 9.13 -12.24 -7.99
CA ASP A 111 10.22 -11.91 -7.06
C ASP A 111 10.95 -13.15 -6.54
N GLN A 112 10.23 -14.26 -6.29
CA GLN A 112 10.85 -15.55 -5.91
C GLN A 112 11.74 -16.13 -7.02
N ILE A 113 11.38 -15.94 -8.28
CA ILE A 113 12.20 -16.40 -9.42
C ILE A 113 13.49 -15.58 -9.53
N LYS A 114 13.45 -14.27 -9.22
CA LYS A 114 14.63 -13.39 -9.20
C LYS A 114 15.51 -13.63 -7.98
N GLN A 115 14.93 -14.10 -6.88
CA GLN A 115 15.61 -14.48 -5.65
C GLN A 115 15.40 -15.98 -5.41
N PRO A 116 16.07 -16.87 -6.17
CA PRO A 116 16.01 -18.28 -5.87
C PRO A 116 16.69 -18.47 -4.51
N GLU A 117 15.90 -18.68 -3.46
CA GLU A 117 16.37 -19.25 -2.20
C GLU A 117 17.20 -20.48 -2.57
N GLY A 118 18.44 -20.53 -2.08
CA GLY A 118 19.39 -21.59 -2.38
C GLY A 118 18.78 -22.95 -2.11
N GLY A 119 18.32 -23.61 -3.17
CA GLY A 119 17.83 -24.97 -3.12
C GLY A 119 18.98 -25.85 -2.66
N GLN A 120 18.98 -26.22 -1.38
CA GLN A 120 19.49 -27.52 -0.99
C GLN A 120 18.70 -28.52 -1.83
N ALA A 121 19.36 -29.04 -2.86
CA ALA A 121 18.96 -30.26 -3.51
C ALA A 121 18.81 -31.29 -2.39
N GLY A 122 17.57 -31.63 -2.06
CA GLY A 122 17.30 -32.82 -1.29
C GLY A 122 17.84 -33.98 -2.08
N ASP A 123 18.95 -34.54 -1.60
CA ASP A 123 19.47 -35.82 -2.04
C ASP A 123 18.35 -36.85 -1.89
N ILE A 124 17.72 -37.19 -3.01
CA ILE A 124 16.93 -38.41 -3.15
C ILE A 124 17.95 -39.54 -3.34
N GLN A 125 18.32 -40.19 -2.24
CA GLN A 125 18.88 -41.54 -2.24
C GLN A 125 17.77 -42.57 -2.03
#